data_AF-A0A9P7CHD5-F1
#
_entry.id   AF-A0A9P7CHD5-F1
#
_cell.length_a   1.000
_cell.length_b   1.000
_cell.length_c   1.000
_cell.angle_alpha   90.00
_cell.angle_beta   90.00
_cell.angle_gamma   90.00
#
_symmetry.space_group_name_H-M   'P 1'
#
loop_
_entity.id
_entity.type
_entity.pdbx_description
1 polymer ?
#
loop_
_entity_poly.entity_id
_entity_poly.type
_entity_poly.pdbx_seq_one_letter_code
_entity_poly.pdbx_strand_id
1 'polypeptide(L)'
;MEQIEDTFNKKFNYPYVFLNNEAFTQEFIDGVKSKTSSEVKFGELDSTMWGYPDYINQTYAAECRKHMEEQGVPYALSESYRHMCRHPLLDQFDYYWRLEPYVDYYCQLDYDVFKFMKENKKKYGFNIALREHIESIPTLWNTILNFTKAVYPHLLQQNDSLLNFISNDYGSTYNTCHFWSNFEIGDLSFWRSPEYLALFDYLDKSGGFYYESILEEEFNEVSNTARAEELKKMTKSLTKQVENELSEPVALTLNHATPDVWHKIIEFYKKAAENGQTTLERIAKSFNSSEEELGDSIKDHKLQSWIILRKKIDEELADTMLLLKLRSNFEEKFRYDEQGLPRVWKPQDDIDAHFKRAKDDTLKLIKLFSKIDLKEEEDLEIESTEDFDFDQSLTVLSEAKQIDISNRFKRECDAFYLEAKRSIVSTTAKIPSWAIAAMVFLGWNEFMAIIRNPIYLILFVLLITFGYVIFALNLWGPLERIITTVAGEATRIAKERIADSVEKAKELKHSTEKDKKE
;
A
#
# COMPACT_ATOMS: atom_id res chain seq x y z
N MET A 1 5.64 52.17 -33.81
CA MET A 1 6.59 51.79 -34.88
C MET A 1 7.88 52.61 -34.85
N GLU A 2 7.82 53.93 -34.67
CA GLU A 2 9.03 54.78 -34.59
C GLU A 2 10.05 54.25 -33.58
N GLN A 3 9.62 53.90 -32.37
CA GLN A 3 10.54 53.40 -31.34
C GLN A 3 11.21 52.06 -31.70
N ILE A 4 10.49 51.10 -32.30
CA ILE A 4 11.10 49.81 -32.68
C ILE A 4 12.05 49.97 -33.88
N GLU A 5 11.72 50.86 -34.82
CA GLU A 5 12.64 51.27 -35.88
C GLU A 5 13.91 51.89 -35.28
N ASP A 6 13.74 52.81 -34.33
CA ASP A 6 14.86 53.54 -33.73
C ASP A 6 15.75 52.70 -32.83
N THR A 7 15.19 51.71 -32.15
CA THR A 7 15.91 50.86 -31.20
C THR A 7 16.49 49.61 -31.86
N PHE A 8 15.89 49.11 -32.94
CA PHE A 8 16.25 47.84 -33.52
C PHE A 8 16.18 47.83 -35.06
N ASN A 9 14.98 47.98 -35.64
CA ASN A 9 14.75 47.45 -36.98
C ASN A 9 15.42 48.26 -38.10
N LYS A 10 15.74 49.55 -37.91
CA LYS A 10 16.51 50.32 -38.91
C LYS A 10 17.91 49.75 -39.19
N LYS A 11 18.46 48.98 -38.23
CA LYS A 11 19.79 48.36 -38.33
C LYS A 11 19.75 47.03 -39.08
N PHE A 12 18.65 46.28 -38.96
CA PHE A 12 18.54 44.89 -39.42
C PHE A 12 17.55 44.68 -40.58
N ASN A 13 16.62 45.62 -40.78
CA ASN A 13 15.66 45.68 -41.89
C ASN A 13 14.80 44.41 -42.07
N TYR A 14 14.23 43.89 -40.98
CA TYR A 14 13.28 42.78 -41.05
C TYR A 14 11.90 43.24 -41.55
N PRO A 15 11.16 42.40 -42.30
CA PRO A 15 9.84 42.75 -42.81
C PRO A 15 8.79 42.85 -41.71
N TYR A 16 7.81 43.73 -41.89
CA TYR A 16 6.60 43.78 -41.05
C TYR A 16 5.43 43.08 -41.73
N VAL A 17 4.63 42.39 -40.93
CA VAL A 17 3.36 41.79 -41.34
C VAL A 17 2.26 42.35 -40.46
N PHE A 18 1.34 43.11 -41.05
CA PHE A 18 0.15 43.62 -40.37
C PHE A 18 -1.04 42.75 -40.75
N LEU A 19 -1.79 42.28 -39.74
CA LEU A 19 -2.97 41.45 -39.91
C LEU A 19 -4.16 42.15 -39.26
N ASN A 20 -5.31 42.13 -39.93
CA ASN A 20 -6.54 42.69 -39.40
C ASN A 20 -7.76 41.91 -39.92
N ASN A 21 -8.85 41.89 -39.18
CA ASN A 21 -10.12 41.28 -39.60
C ASN A 21 -10.95 42.20 -40.51
N GLU A 22 -10.47 43.42 -40.77
CA GLU A 22 -11.04 44.37 -41.72
C GLU A 22 -9.95 44.86 -42.68
N ALA A 23 -10.33 45.24 -43.90
CA ALA A 23 -9.42 45.84 -44.86
C ALA A 23 -8.75 47.11 -44.30
N PHE A 24 -7.42 47.20 -44.42
CA PHE A 24 -6.67 48.38 -44.01
C PHE A 24 -7.02 49.59 -44.88
N THR A 25 -7.20 50.75 -44.26
CA THR A 25 -7.40 52.01 -44.98
C THR A 25 -6.12 52.42 -45.70
N GLN A 26 -6.27 53.15 -46.81
CA GLN A 26 -5.10 53.67 -47.56
C GLN A 26 -4.24 54.59 -46.68
N GLU A 27 -4.86 55.40 -45.82
CA GLU A 27 -4.17 56.25 -44.87
C GLU A 27 -3.29 55.45 -43.89
N PHE A 28 -3.78 54.32 -43.39
CA PHE A 28 -2.99 53.43 -42.51
C PHE A 28 -1.80 52.84 -43.27
N ILE A 29 -2.03 52.33 -44.49
CA ILE A 29 -1.00 51.73 -45.33
C ILE A 29 0.11 52.76 -45.62
N ASP A 30 -0.27 53.96 -46.03
CA ASP A 30 0.67 55.05 -46.35
C ASP A 30 1.40 55.53 -45.09
N GLY A 31 0.68 55.62 -43.96
CA GLY A 31 1.23 55.96 -42.66
C GLY A 31 2.32 54.99 -42.22
N VAL A 32 2.05 53.68 -42.27
CA VAL A 32 3.04 52.64 -41.94
C VAL A 32 4.22 52.69 -42.91
N LYS A 33 3.98 52.72 -44.22
CA LYS A 33 5.07 52.77 -45.22
C LYS A 33 5.96 54.01 -45.09
N SER A 34 5.43 55.13 -44.59
CA SER A 34 6.23 56.34 -44.37
C SER A 34 7.23 56.24 -43.22
N LYS A 35 7.07 55.25 -42.33
CA LYS A 35 7.79 55.13 -41.07
C LYS A 35 8.87 54.04 -41.07
N THR A 36 8.98 53.24 -42.12
CA THR A 36 10.02 52.21 -42.25
C THR A 36 10.48 52.06 -43.70
N SER A 37 11.76 51.71 -43.89
CA SER A 37 12.29 51.29 -45.20
C SER A 37 12.19 49.78 -45.44
N SER A 38 11.77 49.02 -44.43
CA SER A 38 11.62 47.56 -44.53
C SER A 38 10.41 47.16 -45.37
N GLU A 39 10.41 45.94 -45.89
CA GLU A 39 9.24 45.39 -46.58
C GLU A 39 8.04 45.32 -45.61
N VAL A 40 6.85 45.72 -46.08
CA VAL A 40 5.61 45.67 -45.29
C VAL A 40 4.55 44.88 -46.05
N LYS A 41 3.99 43.86 -45.39
CA LYS A 41 2.90 43.03 -45.90
C LYS A 41 1.63 43.31 -45.08
N PHE A 42 0.50 43.41 -45.77
CA PHE A 42 -0.82 43.59 -45.16
C PHE A 42 -1.66 42.35 -45.50
N GLY A 43 -2.23 41.70 -44.49
CA GLY A 43 -3.10 40.54 -44.64
C GLY A 43 -4.44 40.77 -43.97
N GLU A 44 -5.49 40.27 -44.62
CA GLU A 44 -6.86 40.30 -44.09
C GLU A 44 -7.22 38.91 -43.58
N LEU A 45 -7.83 38.85 -42.40
CA LEU A 45 -8.28 37.62 -41.77
C LEU A 45 -9.72 37.37 -42.20
N ASP A 46 -9.96 36.26 -42.90
CA ASP A 46 -11.31 35.83 -43.23
C ASP A 46 -12.05 35.22 -42.02
N SER A 47 -13.34 34.93 -42.20
CA SER A 47 -14.18 34.36 -41.15
C SER A 47 -13.77 32.97 -40.69
N THR A 48 -12.95 32.25 -41.45
CA THR A 48 -12.42 30.93 -41.06
C THR A 48 -11.21 31.05 -40.14
N MET A 49 -10.49 32.18 -40.23
CA MET A 49 -9.35 32.49 -39.37
C MET A 49 -9.78 33.29 -38.15
N TRP A 50 -10.73 34.21 -38.29
CA TRP A 50 -11.17 35.15 -37.26
C TRP A 50 -12.70 35.13 -37.12
N GLY A 51 -13.20 34.50 -36.04
CA GLY A 51 -14.63 34.40 -35.76
C GLY A 51 -14.97 33.31 -34.74
N TYR A 52 -16.27 33.05 -34.56
CA TYR A 52 -16.76 31.94 -33.76
C TYR A 52 -16.83 30.67 -34.61
N PRO A 53 -16.25 29.54 -34.17
CA PRO A 53 -16.51 28.24 -34.78
C PRO A 53 -18.00 27.87 -34.72
N ASP A 54 -18.46 27.04 -35.66
CA ASP A 54 -19.87 26.65 -35.78
C ASP A 54 -20.44 25.94 -34.53
N TYR A 55 -19.58 25.34 -33.71
CA TYR A 55 -19.95 24.67 -32.46
C TYR A 55 -20.05 25.62 -31.26
N ILE A 56 -19.72 26.91 -31.41
CA ILE A 56 -19.79 27.88 -30.33
C ILE A 56 -21.15 28.58 -30.29
N ASN A 57 -21.82 28.46 -29.15
CA ASN A 57 -23.05 29.17 -28.85
C ASN A 57 -22.72 30.63 -28.48
N GLN A 58 -22.93 31.53 -29.43
CA GLN A 58 -22.63 32.95 -29.27
C GLN A 58 -23.47 33.64 -28.18
N THR A 59 -24.70 33.19 -27.94
CA THR A 59 -25.55 33.73 -26.87
C THR A 59 -24.96 33.41 -25.50
N TYR A 60 -24.60 32.14 -25.28
CA TYR A 60 -23.96 31.72 -24.03
C TYR A 60 -22.58 32.37 -23.85
N ALA A 61 -21.78 32.48 -24.92
CA ALA A 61 -20.52 33.23 -24.86
C ALA A 61 -20.71 34.70 -24.45
N ALA A 62 -21.81 35.34 -24.87
CA ALA A 62 -22.13 36.70 -24.46
C ALA A 62 -22.52 36.79 -22.97
N GLU A 63 -23.24 35.81 -22.45
CA GLU A 63 -23.57 35.69 -21.02
C GLU A 63 -22.30 35.52 -20.18
N CYS A 64 -21.39 34.62 -20.56
CA CYS A 64 -20.10 34.41 -19.90
C CYS A 64 -19.24 35.69 -19.88
N ARG A 65 -19.21 36.45 -20.99
CA ARG A 65 -18.51 37.75 -21.05
C ARG A 65 -19.05 38.76 -20.06
N LYS A 66 -20.39 38.85 -19.96
CA LYS A 66 -21.02 39.75 -19.00
C LYS A 66 -20.74 39.33 -17.56
N HIS A 67 -20.77 38.03 -17.27
CA HIS A 67 -20.44 37.52 -15.95
C HIS A 67 -18.98 37.81 -15.56
N MET A 68 -18.02 37.62 -16.48
CA MET A 68 -16.62 38.01 -16.27
C MET A 68 -16.46 39.51 -15.96
N GLU A 69 -17.24 40.37 -16.62
CA GLU A 69 -17.23 41.81 -16.37
C GLU A 69 -17.70 42.12 -14.95
N GLU A 70 -18.76 41.45 -14.48
CA GLU A 70 -19.28 41.60 -13.11
C GLU A 70 -18.26 41.17 -12.05
N GLN A 71 -17.38 40.20 -12.37
CA GLN A 71 -16.26 39.78 -11.52
C GLN A 71 -15.01 40.69 -11.62
N GLY A 72 -15.06 41.73 -12.46
CA GLY A 72 -13.95 42.68 -12.63
C GLY A 72 -12.79 42.16 -13.47
N VAL A 73 -13.00 41.13 -14.30
CA VAL A 73 -11.96 40.59 -15.18
C VAL A 73 -11.61 41.60 -16.29
N PRO A 74 -10.34 42.00 -16.45
CA PRO A 74 -9.92 42.90 -17.51
C PRO A 74 -10.26 42.35 -18.91
N TYR A 75 -10.75 43.22 -19.81
CA TYR A 75 -11.13 42.86 -21.18
C TYR A 75 -12.21 41.77 -21.30
N ALA A 76 -13.01 41.53 -20.24
CA ALA A 76 -14.10 40.57 -20.21
C ALA A 76 -15.07 40.70 -21.40
N LEU A 77 -15.49 41.92 -21.72
CA LEU A 77 -16.42 42.19 -22.83
C LEU A 77 -15.79 42.13 -24.23
N SER A 78 -14.46 42.01 -24.34
CA SER A 78 -13.79 42.05 -25.64
C SER A 78 -13.90 40.71 -26.36
N GLU A 79 -14.71 40.66 -27.41
CA GLU A 79 -14.77 39.52 -28.33
C GLU A 79 -13.46 39.36 -29.11
N SER A 80 -12.89 40.46 -29.58
CA SER A 80 -11.64 40.45 -30.33
C SER A 80 -10.46 39.87 -29.53
N TYR A 81 -10.45 40.05 -28.21
CA TYR A 81 -9.43 39.47 -27.32
C TYR A 81 -9.44 37.94 -27.27
N ARG A 82 -10.52 37.29 -27.72
CA ARG A 82 -10.73 35.84 -27.63
C ARG A 82 -10.42 35.10 -28.93
N HIS A 83 -10.21 35.83 -30.02
CA HIS A 83 -9.86 35.24 -31.31
C HIS A 83 -8.35 35.14 -31.45
N MET A 84 -7.86 33.94 -31.77
CA MET A 84 -6.47 33.69 -32.15
C MET A 84 -6.43 33.14 -33.57
N CYS A 85 -5.48 33.62 -34.38
CA CYS A 85 -5.49 33.37 -35.82
C CYS A 85 -4.14 32.92 -36.36
N ARG A 86 -4.19 32.05 -37.36
CA ARG A 86 -3.05 31.67 -38.19
C ARG A 86 -3.25 32.21 -39.61
N HIS A 87 -2.28 32.98 -40.11
CA HIS A 87 -2.34 33.55 -41.46
C HIS A 87 -1.24 33.00 -42.39
N PRO A 88 -1.56 32.63 -43.65
CA PRO A 88 -0.59 32.16 -44.64
C PRO A 88 0.62 33.07 -44.93
N LEU A 89 0.53 34.38 -44.67
CA LEU A 89 1.66 35.30 -44.87
C LEU A 89 2.85 34.95 -43.98
N LEU A 90 2.60 34.26 -42.87
CA LEU A 90 3.63 33.83 -41.93
C LEU A 90 4.30 32.51 -42.34
N ASP A 91 3.77 31.75 -43.30
CA ASP A 91 4.27 30.41 -43.66
C ASP A 91 5.71 30.44 -44.21
N GLN A 92 6.14 31.57 -44.77
CA GLN A 92 7.49 31.76 -45.28
C GLN A 92 8.55 32.06 -44.19
N PHE A 93 8.13 32.27 -42.95
CA PHE A 93 9.03 32.67 -41.85
C PHE A 93 9.24 31.55 -40.84
N ASP A 94 10.45 31.53 -40.27
CA ASP A 94 10.86 30.66 -39.16
C ASP A 94 10.55 31.29 -37.79
N TYR A 95 10.76 32.60 -37.65
CA TYR A 95 10.60 33.35 -36.40
C TYR A 95 9.68 34.55 -36.61
N TYR A 96 9.01 34.98 -35.54
CA TYR A 96 8.25 36.23 -35.50
C TYR A 96 8.62 37.03 -34.24
N TRP A 97 8.40 38.34 -34.30
CA TRP A 97 8.34 39.20 -33.13
C TRP A 97 6.97 39.88 -33.12
N ARG A 98 6.14 39.56 -32.12
CA ARG A 98 4.83 40.20 -31.93
C ARG A 98 5.02 41.60 -31.36
N LEU A 99 4.40 42.58 -32.04
CA LEU A 99 4.42 43.98 -31.67
C LEU A 99 2.98 44.46 -31.52
N GLU A 100 2.62 44.96 -30.34
CA GLU A 100 1.32 45.57 -30.08
C GLU A 100 1.38 47.11 -30.23
N PRO A 101 0.26 47.78 -30.52
CA PRO A 101 0.19 49.23 -30.43
C PRO A 101 0.29 49.69 -28.97
N TYR A 102 0.69 50.95 -28.77
CA TYR A 102 0.81 51.57 -27.44
C TYR A 102 1.79 50.90 -26.47
N VAL A 103 2.92 50.39 -27.00
CA VAL A 103 4.04 49.85 -26.20
C VAL A 103 5.29 50.69 -26.38
N ASP A 104 6.15 50.69 -25.36
CA ASP A 104 7.41 51.44 -25.36
C ASP A 104 8.66 50.55 -25.43
N TYR A 105 9.63 50.93 -26.25
CA TYR A 105 10.96 50.32 -26.40
C TYR A 105 12.03 51.32 -25.95
N TYR A 106 12.61 51.07 -24.77
CA TYR A 106 13.52 52.02 -24.10
C TYR A 106 14.99 51.87 -24.48
N CYS A 107 15.41 50.65 -24.86
CA CYS A 107 16.82 50.31 -24.99
C CYS A 107 17.22 50.11 -26.46
N GLN A 108 18.41 50.60 -26.84
CA GLN A 108 19.02 50.28 -28.12
C GLN A 108 19.45 48.81 -28.15
N LEU A 109 19.03 48.09 -29.19
CA LEU A 109 19.43 46.73 -29.47
C LEU A 109 20.45 46.75 -30.62
N ASP A 110 21.70 46.42 -30.30
CA ASP A 110 22.84 46.46 -31.23
C ASP A 110 23.22 45.07 -31.77
N TYR A 111 22.36 44.08 -31.57
CA TYR A 111 22.53 42.72 -32.09
C TYR A 111 21.24 42.21 -32.71
N ASP A 112 21.38 41.28 -33.65
CA ASP A 112 20.26 40.67 -34.35
C ASP A 112 19.60 39.62 -33.45
N VAL A 113 18.40 39.93 -32.96
CA VAL A 113 17.66 39.07 -32.04
C VAL A 113 17.20 37.77 -32.70
N PHE A 114 16.82 37.79 -33.98
CA PHE A 114 16.37 36.59 -34.70
C PHE A 114 17.53 35.66 -34.99
N LYS A 115 18.67 36.22 -35.40
CA LYS A 115 19.91 35.45 -35.54
C LYS A 115 20.34 34.86 -34.20
N PHE A 116 20.28 35.63 -33.10
CA PHE A 116 20.56 35.12 -31.77
C PHE A 116 19.67 33.93 -31.40
N MET A 117 18.35 34.03 -31.62
CA MET A 117 17.41 32.94 -31.36
C MET A 117 17.76 31.69 -32.16
N LYS A 118 18.04 31.85 -33.46
CA LYS A 118 18.38 30.74 -34.37
C LYS A 118 19.71 30.08 -34.02
N GLU A 119 20.77 30.85 -33.78
CA GLU A 119 22.11 30.34 -33.46
C GLU A 119 22.16 29.65 -32.08
N ASN A 120 21.39 30.16 -31.12
CA ASN A 120 21.32 29.60 -29.75
C ASN A 120 20.18 28.60 -29.56
N LYS A 121 19.50 28.21 -30.65
CA LYS A 121 18.41 27.22 -30.66
C LYS A 121 17.31 27.55 -29.64
N LYS A 122 16.95 28.82 -29.51
CA LYS A 122 15.89 29.29 -28.61
C LYS A 122 14.55 29.25 -29.33
N LYS A 123 13.51 28.78 -28.63
CA LYS A 123 12.16 28.63 -29.19
C LYS A 123 11.22 29.79 -28.85
N TYR A 124 11.40 30.41 -27.69
CA TYR A 124 10.50 31.47 -27.22
C TYR A 124 11.28 32.46 -26.34
N GLY A 125 10.98 33.74 -26.48
CA GLY A 125 11.52 34.85 -25.71
C GLY A 125 10.42 35.80 -25.26
N PHE A 126 10.49 36.22 -24.02
CA PHE A 126 9.53 37.10 -23.34
C PHE A 126 10.28 38.18 -22.54
N ASN A 127 9.57 39.22 -22.09
CA ASN A 127 10.12 40.26 -21.21
C ASN A 127 9.40 40.39 -19.85
N ILE A 128 8.12 40.05 -19.78
CA ILE A 128 7.28 40.16 -18.59
C ILE A 128 6.57 38.82 -18.33
N ALA A 129 6.53 38.42 -17.06
CA ALA A 129 5.73 37.33 -16.56
C ALA A 129 4.78 37.85 -15.48
N LEU A 130 3.52 37.44 -15.51
CA LEU A 130 2.50 37.86 -14.55
C LEU A 130 1.56 36.71 -14.21
N ARG A 131 0.70 36.95 -13.23
CA ARG A 131 -0.34 36.01 -12.79
C ARG A 131 -1.66 36.38 -13.44
N GLU A 132 -2.33 35.38 -14.00
CA GLU A 132 -3.67 35.53 -14.55
C GLU A 132 -4.73 35.54 -13.43
N HIS A 133 -5.88 36.16 -13.72
CA HIS A 133 -7.09 36.05 -12.93
C HIS A 133 -7.68 34.65 -13.08
N ILE A 134 -7.77 33.86 -11.99
CA ILE A 134 -8.24 32.47 -12.08
C ILE A 134 -9.69 32.38 -12.56
N GLU A 135 -10.47 33.43 -12.35
CA GLU A 135 -11.86 33.58 -12.78
C GLU A 135 -12.01 33.58 -14.31
N SER A 136 -10.96 33.94 -15.06
CA SER A 136 -10.95 33.93 -16.53
C SER A 136 -10.55 32.59 -17.13
N ILE A 137 -10.01 31.66 -16.31
CA ILE A 137 -9.45 30.37 -16.74
C ILE A 137 -9.70 29.22 -15.73
N PRO A 138 -10.92 29.06 -15.18
CA PRO A 138 -11.17 28.12 -14.07
C PRO A 138 -10.94 26.65 -14.46
N THR A 139 -11.15 26.31 -15.74
CA THR A 139 -11.04 24.94 -16.26
C THR A 139 -9.76 24.65 -17.00
N LEU A 140 -9.03 25.68 -17.44
CA LEU A 140 -7.89 25.56 -18.35
C LEU A 140 -6.87 24.49 -17.92
N TRP A 141 -6.43 24.52 -16.66
CA TRP A 141 -5.41 23.58 -16.18
C TRP A 141 -5.86 22.12 -16.21
N ASN A 142 -7.09 21.86 -15.76
CA ASN A 142 -7.66 20.52 -15.76
C ASN A 142 -7.86 20.01 -17.19
N THR A 143 -8.31 20.87 -18.10
CA THR A 143 -8.46 20.55 -19.52
C THR A 143 -7.11 20.17 -20.15
N ILE A 144 -6.05 20.95 -19.89
CA ILE A 144 -4.68 20.65 -20.36
C ILE A 144 -4.15 19.34 -19.77
N LEU A 145 -4.32 19.12 -18.46
CA LEU A 145 -3.85 17.89 -17.80
C LEU A 145 -4.58 16.65 -18.33
N ASN A 146 -5.90 16.73 -18.53
CA ASN A 146 -6.69 15.62 -19.07
C ASN A 146 -6.27 15.27 -20.49
N PHE A 147 -6.11 16.28 -21.35
CA PHE A 147 -5.56 16.10 -22.69
C PHE A 147 -4.18 15.45 -22.67
N THR A 148 -3.27 15.99 -21.87
CA THR A 148 -1.87 15.54 -21.85
C THR A 148 -1.78 14.10 -21.34
N LYS A 149 -2.52 13.73 -20.30
CA LYS A 149 -2.58 12.35 -19.79
C LYS A 149 -3.14 11.37 -20.83
N ALA A 150 -4.15 11.79 -21.60
CA ALA A 150 -4.81 10.93 -22.56
C ALA A 150 -4.04 10.76 -23.88
N VAL A 151 -3.48 11.86 -24.41
CA VAL A 151 -2.93 11.91 -25.78
C VAL A 151 -1.40 11.86 -25.78
N TYR A 152 -0.75 12.58 -24.85
CA TYR A 152 0.71 12.74 -24.81
C TYR A 152 1.30 12.51 -23.40
N PRO A 153 1.06 11.36 -22.76
CA PRO A 153 1.45 11.13 -21.36
C PRO A 153 2.97 11.22 -21.13
N HIS A 154 3.76 11.00 -22.17
CA HIS A 154 5.23 11.10 -22.12
C HIS A 154 5.72 12.54 -21.88
N LEU A 155 4.93 13.56 -22.20
CA LEU A 155 5.30 14.97 -21.95
C LEU A 155 5.30 15.31 -20.46
N LEU A 156 4.51 14.61 -19.64
CA LEU A 156 4.48 14.80 -18.18
C LEU A 156 5.72 14.23 -17.46
N GLN A 157 6.52 13.41 -18.15
CA GLN A 157 7.69 12.73 -17.58
C GLN A 157 9.02 13.42 -17.93
N GLN A 158 8.97 14.56 -18.62
CA GLN A 158 10.14 15.30 -19.05
C GLN A 158 10.73 16.14 -17.90
N ASN A 159 11.99 15.86 -17.56
CA ASN A 159 12.72 16.54 -16.50
C ASN A 159 13.24 17.93 -16.90
N ASP A 160 13.19 18.28 -18.19
CA ASP A 160 13.68 19.54 -18.77
C ASP A 160 12.55 20.56 -19.04
N SER A 161 11.38 20.37 -18.43
CA SER A 161 10.24 21.28 -18.58
C SER A 161 10.29 22.48 -17.61
N LEU A 162 9.55 23.54 -17.97
CA LEU A 162 9.31 24.69 -17.09
C LEU A 162 8.14 24.48 -16.12
N LEU A 163 7.82 23.23 -15.76
CA LEU A 163 6.66 22.92 -14.90
C LEU A 163 6.69 23.69 -13.57
N ASN A 164 7.87 23.85 -12.98
CA ASN A 164 8.06 24.58 -11.72
C ASN A 164 7.78 26.09 -11.83
N PHE A 165 7.75 26.66 -13.05
CA PHE A 165 7.36 28.05 -13.25
C PHE A 165 5.84 28.22 -13.12
N ILE A 166 5.07 27.24 -13.62
CA ILE A 166 3.61 27.27 -13.70
C ILE A 166 2.90 26.49 -12.58
N SER A 167 3.63 25.74 -11.76
CA SER A 167 3.06 24.94 -10.67
C SER A 167 4.00 24.89 -9.47
N ASN A 168 3.41 24.98 -8.26
CA ASN A 168 4.14 24.91 -7.00
C ASN A 168 4.07 23.53 -6.34
N ASP A 169 3.31 22.60 -6.93
CA ASP A 169 2.94 21.30 -6.38
C ASP A 169 3.14 20.19 -7.42
N TYR A 170 4.20 20.30 -8.21
CA TYR A 170 4.63 19.30 -9.19
C TYR A 170 3.58 18.97 -10.26
N GLY A 171 2.80 19.97 -10.67
CA GLY A 171 1.79 19.87 -11.73
C GLY A 171 0.40 19.50 -11.24
N SER A 172 0.17 19.40 -9.92
CA SER A 172 -1.17 19.18 -9.38
C SER A 172 -2.09 20.37 -9.61
N THR A 173 -1.60 21.60 -9.44
CA THR A 173 -2.36 22.85 -9.68
C THR A 173 -1.56 23.86 -10.51
N TYR A 174 -2.29 24.73 -11.21
CA TYR A 174 -1.73 25.88 -11.93
C TYR A 174 -1.63 27.08 -10.99
N ASN A 175 -0.44 27.69 -10.92
CA ASN A 175 -0.20 28.87 -10.09
C ASN A 175 -0.54 30.20 -10.79
N THR A 176 -1.16 30.13 -11.98
CA THR A 176 -1.55 31.22 -12.88
C THR A 176 -0.43 32.04 -13.53
N CYS A 177 0.84 31.68 -13.30
CA CYS A 177 1.98 32.34 -13.94
C CYS A 177 2.04 32.05 -15.44
N HIS A 178 2.14 33.11 -16.24
CA HIS A 178 2.32 33.03 -17.69
C HIS A 178 3.26 34.13 -18.20
N PHE A 179 3.76 33.97 -19.42
CA PHE A 179 4.47 35.02 -20.15
C PHE A 179 3.46 35.95 -20.82
N TRP A 180 3.65 37.26 -20.69
CA TRP A 180 2.72 38.21 -21.27
C TRP A 180 2.91 38.27 -22.79
N SER A 181 1.92 37.76 -23.53
CA SER A 181 2.02 37.54 -24.98
C SER A 181 1.97 38.81 -25.83
N ASN A 182 1.86 40.00 -25.24
CA ASN A 182 2.00 41.26 -25.98
C ASN A 182 3.41 41.46 -26.54
N PHE A 183 4.42 40.84 -25.91
CA PHE A 183 5.79 40.78 -26.37
C PHE A 183 6.20 39.32 -26.50
N GLU A 184 6.46 38.89 -27.74
CA GLU A 184 6.94 37.54 -28.01
C GLU A 184 7.96 37.57 -29.13
N ILE A 185 9.08 36.89 -28.94
CA ILE A 185 9.97 36.48 -30.04
C ILE A 185 9.93 34.96 -30.09
N GLY A 186 9.23 34.40 -31.06
CA GLY A 186 8.89 32.98 -31.10
C GLY A 186 9.34 32.28 -32.38
N ASP A 187 9.70 31.02 -32.25
CA ASP A 187 9.93 30.09 -33.37
C ASP A 187 8.58 29.50 -33.81
N LEU A 188 8.17 29.81 -35.04
CA LEU A 188 6.90 29.36 -35.62
C LEU A 188 6.81 27.84 -35.74
N SER A 189 7.93 27.12 -35.77
CA SER A 189 7.92 25.65 -35.76
C SER A 189 7.35 25.06 -34.48
N PHE A 190 7.44 25.79 -33.34
CA PHE A 190 6.84 25.35 -32.08
C PHE A 190 5.31 25.35 -32.18
N TRP A 191 4.72 26.45 -32.64
CA TRP A 191 3.26 26.58 -32.84
C TRP A 191 2.72 25.68 -33.96
N ARG A 192 3.58 25.30 -34.92
CA ARG A 192 3.25 24.36 -36.00
C ARG A 192 3.49 22.90 -35.62
N SER A 193 3.98 22.61 -34.42
CA SER A 193 4.24 21.25 -33.98
C SER A 193 2.93 20.45 -33.87
N PRO A 194 2.95 19.14 -34.16
CA PRO A 194 1.78 18.28 -33.99
C PRO A 194 1.20 18.34 -32.57
N GLU A 195 2.07 18.42 -31.56
CA GLU A 195 1.69 18.47 -30.16
C GLU A 195 0.93 19.75 -29.81
N TYR A 196 1.44 20.92 -30.23
CA TYR A 196 0.78 22.20 -29.99
C TYR A 196 -0.53 22.32 -30.78
N LEU A 197 -0.55 21.90 -32.05
CA LEU A 197 -1.75 21.95 -32.87
C LEU A 197 -2.86 21.04 -32.31
N ALA A 198 -2.50 19.84 -31.84
CA ALA A 198 -3.45 18.94 -31.19
C ALA A 198 -3.97 19.50 -29.86
N LEU A 199 -3.11 20.14 -29.07
CA LEU A 199 -3.55 20.83 -27.84
C LEU A 199 -4.49 21.99 -28.16
N PHE A 200 -4.14 22.82 -29.13
CA PHE A 200 -4.96 23.95 -29.54
C PHE A 200 -6.33 23.51 -30.06
N ASP A 201 -6.39 22.49 -30.93
CA ASP A 201 -7.66 21.92 -31.42
C ASP A 201 -8.51 21.35 -30.28
N TYR A 202 -7.89 20.74 -29.27
CA TYR A 202 -8.59 20.25 -28.09
C TYR A 202 -9.17 21.38 -27.22
N LEU A 203 -8.38 22.43 -26.98
CA LEU A 203 -8.82 23.61 -26.22
C LEU A 203 -9.91 24.40 -26.95
N ASP A 204 -9.81 24.50 -28.27
CA ASP A 204 -10.82 25.18 -29.07
C ASP A 204 -12.17 24.45 -29.01
N LYS A 205 -12.15 23.12 -29.10
CA LYS A 205 -13.35 22.27 -28.96
C LYS A 205 -13.89 22.20 -27.55
N SER A 206 -13.08 22.48 -26.53
CA SER A 206 -13.57 22.57 -25.14
C SER A 206 -14.36 23.85 -24.90
N GLY A 207 -14.31 24.82 -25.82
CA GLY A 207 -15.06 26.08 -25.74
C GLY A 207 -14.48 27.10 -24.76
N GLY A 208 -13.33 26.79 -24.13
CA GLY A 208 -12.77 27.61 -23.05
C GLY A 208 -12.45 29.05 -23.48
N PHE A 209 -11.99 29.24 -24.72
CA PHE A 209 -11.70 30.56 -25.28
C PHE A 209 -12.90 31.53 -25.27
N TYR A 210 -14.13 30.99 -25.28
CA TYR A 210 -15.35 31.78 -25.38
C TYR A 210 -16.21 31.74 -24.11
N TYR A 211 -16.16 30.65 -23.36
CA TYR A 211 -17.07 30.38 -22.25
C TYR A 211 -16.48 30.62 -20.86
N GLU A 212 -15.17 30.87 -20.69
CA GLU A 212 -14.56 30.85 -19.35
C GLU A 212 -14.88 32.10 -18.50
N SER A 213 -16.07 32.07 -17.91
CA SER A 213 -16.40 32.22 -16.49
C SER A 213 -17.67 31.39 -16.30
N ILE A 214 -17.53 30.26 -15.60
CA ILE A 214 -18.61 29.28 -15.42
C ILE A 214 -19.67 29.92 -14.54
N LEU A 215 -20.93 29.93 -14.98
CA LEU A 215 -22.05 30.42 -14.18
C LEU A 215 -22.06 29.68 -12.84
N GLU A 216 -22.28 30.39 -11.72
CA GLU A 216 -22.21 29.81 -10.36
C GLU A 216 -22.99 28.49 -10.19
N GLU A 217 -24.09 28.31 -10.92
CA GLU A 217 -24.89 27.07 -10.91
C GLU A 217 -24.11 25.86 -11.46
N GLU A 218 -23.42 26.02 -12.59
CA GLU A 218 -22.61 24.95 -13.21
C GLU A 218 -21.32 24.70 -12.40
N PHE A 219 -20.72 25.74 -11.83
CA PHE A 219 -19.57 25.58 -10.94
C PHE A 219 -19.95 24.80 -9.68
N ASN A 220 -21.10 25.13 -9.08
CA ASN A 220 -21.60 24.42 -7.91
C ASN A 220 -21.95 22.97 -8.24
N GLU A 221 -22.53 22.67 -9.40
CA GLU A 221 -22.82 21.30 -9.82
C GLU A 221 -21.54 20.47 -10.04
N VAL A 222 -20.56 21.02 -10.76
CA VAL A 222 -19.26 20.36 -10.98
C VAL A 222 -18.49 20.18 -9.67
N SER A 223 -18.49 21.21 -8.82
CA SER A 223 -17.83 21.18 -7.51
C SER A 223 -18.50 20.19 -6.56
N ASN A 224 -19.83 20.13 -6.54
CA ASN A 224 -20.59 19.15 -5.75
C ASN A 224 -20.31 17.72 -6.25
N THR A 225 -20.25 17.51 -7.57
CA THR A 225 -19.96 16.20 -8.17
C THR A 225 -18.53 15.75 -7.85
N ALA A 226 -17.54 16.64 -7.99
CA ALA A 226 -16.15 16.35 -7.64
C ALA A 226 -15.99 16.07 -6.13
N ARG A 227 -16.66 16.85 -5.27
CA ARG A 227 -16.68 16.61 -3.81
C ARG A 227 -17.29 15.25 -3.49
N ALA A 228 -18.40 14.87 -4.13
CA ALA A 228 -19.04 13.57 -3.92
C ALA A 228 -18.17 12.38 -4.37
N GLU A 229 -17.48 12.50 -5.51
CA GLU A 229 -16.56 11.46 -5.98
C GLU A 229 -15.36 11.28 -5.05
N GLU A 230 -14.77 12.36 -4.57
CA GLU A 230 -13.64 12.29 -3.64
C GLU A 230 -14.06 11.75 -2.27
N LEU A 231 -15.22 12.17 -1.74
CA LEU A 231 -15.79 11.59 -0.51
C LEU A 231 -15.99 10.08 -0.66
N LYS A 232 -16.53 9.62 -1.80
CA LYS A 232 -16.71 8.18 -2.06
C LYS A 232 -15.39 7.40 -2.11
N LYS A 233 -14.34 7.95 -2.72
CA LYS A 233 -13.00 7.35 -2.71
C LYS A 233 -12.44 7.28 -1.29
N MET A 234 -12.66 8.34 -0.50
CA MET A 234 -12.19 8.44 0.87
C MET A 234 -12.90 7.45 1.80
N THR A 235 -14.23 7.31 1.71
CA THR A 235 -14.97 6.29 2.47
C THR A 235 -14.38 4.90 2.23
N LYS A 236 -14.09 4.55 0.97
CA LYS A 236 -13.45 3.27 0.63
C LYS A 236 -12.06 3.12 1.25
N SER A 237 -11.27 4.18 1.30
CA SER A 237 -9.95 4.18 1.94
C SER A 237 -10.04 4.00 3.46
N LEU A 238 -10.98 4.69 4.11
CA LEU A 238 -11.23 4.60 5.55
C LEU A 238 -11.73 3.21 5.95
N THR A 239 -12.65 2.62 5.18
CA THR A 239 -13.09 1.22 5.37
C THR A 239 -11.89 0.27 5.36
N LYS A 240 -10.99 0.41 4.38
CA LYS A 240 -9.81 -0.45 4.27
C LYS A 240 -8.81 -0.23 5.41
N GLN A 241 -8.66 1.02 5.86
CA GLN A 241 -7.82 1.34 7.01
C GLN A 241 -8.34 0.65 8.27
N VAL A 242 -9.63 0.77 8.57
CA VAL A 242 -10.28 0.13 9.72
C VAL A 242 -10.15 -1.40 9.65
N GLU A 243 -10.35 -1.99 8.47
CA GLU A 243 -10.16 -3.43 8.26
C GLU A 243 -8.74 -3.89 8.62
N ASN A 244 -7.72 -3.13 8.19
CA ASN A 244 -6.33 -3.44 8.51
C ASN A 244 -6.02 -3.26 10.01
N GLU A 245 -6.53 -2.20 10.63
CA GLU A 245 -6.30 -1.91 12.05
C GLU A 245 -6.97 -2.94 12.97
N LEU A 246 -8.11 -3.50 12.57
CA LEU A 246 -8.85 -4.46 13.39
C LEU A 246 -8.47 -5.92 13.12
N SER A 247 -8.05 -6.28 11.90
CA SER A 247 -7.95 -7.68 11.48
C SER A 247 -7.03 -8.54 12.38
N GLU A 248 -5.80 -8.08 12.61
CA GLU A 248 -4.80 -8.82 13.40
C GLU A 248 -5.07 -8.77 14.91
N PRO A 249 -5.34 -7.59 15.53
CA PRO A 249 -5.60 -7.51 16.98
C PRO A 249 -6.84 -8.29 17.43
N VAL A 250 -7.92 -8.25 16.64
CA VAL A 250 -9.15 -9.01 16.94
C VAL A 250 -8.89 -10.52 16.86
N ALA A 251 -8.20 -10.98 15.80
CA ALA A 251 -7.87 -12.40 15.65
C ALA A 251 -6.99 -12.92 16.80
N LEU A 252 -5.95 -12.16 17.18
CA LEU A 252 -5.07 -12.51 18.31
C LEU A 252 -5.82 -12.61 19.63
N THR A 253 -6.71 -11.65 19.91
CA THR A 253 -7.46 -11.60 21.17
C THR A 253 -8.48 -12.73 21.25
N LEU A 254 -9.15 -13.08 20.15
CA LEU A 254 -10.07 -14.21 20.09
C LEU A 254 -9.36 -15.57 20.18
N ASN A 255 -8.11 -15.68 19.71
CA ASN A 255 -7.30 -16.89 19.85
C ASN A 255 -6.86 -17.13 21.31
N HIS A 256 -6.56 -16.06 22.05
CA HIS A 256 -6.14 -16.11 23.46
C HIS A 256 -7.19 -15.51 24.38
N ALA A 257 -8.42 -16.02 24.29
CA ALA A 257 -9.56 -15.43 24.97
C ALA A 257 -9.45 -15.47 26.50
N THR A 258 -9.45 -14.28 27.09
CA THR A 258 -9.56 -14.01 28.52
C THR A 258 -10.93 -13.40 28.85
N PRO A 259 -11.35 -13.34 30.13
CA PRO A 259 -12.67 -12.79 30.48
C PRO A 259 -12.93 -11.34 30.02
N ASP A 260 -11.86 -10.57 29.77
CA ASP A 260 -11.85 -9.19 29.27
C ASP A 260 -11.75 -9.09 27.73
N VAL A 261 -11.99 -10.19 26.99
CA VAL A 261 -11.88 -10.24 25.52
C VAL A 261 -12.69 -9.14 24.83
N TRP A 262 -13.92 -8.90 25.27
CA TRP A 262 -14.80 -7.91 24.64
C TRP A 262 -14.34 -6.49 24.91
N HIS A 263 -13.88 -6.19 26.13
CA HIS A 263 -13.33 -4.88 26.46
C HIS A 263 -12.16 -4.50 25.53
N LYS A 264 -11.19 -5.41 25.34
CA LYS A 264 -10.05 -5.19 24.42
C LYS A 264 -10.50 -4.98 22.97
N ILE A 265 -11.45 -5.79 22.50
CA ILE A 265 -11.98 -5.68 21.14
C ILE A 265 -12.67 -4.33 20.91
N ILE A 266 -13.43 -3.85 21.90
CA ILE A 266 -14.10 -2.54 21.84
C ILE A 266 -13.07 -1.40 21.87
N GLU A 267 -12.00 -1.51 22.67
CA GLU A 267 -10.90 -0.54 22.67
C GLU A 267 -10.23 -0.43 21.29
N PHE A 268 -9.97 -1.56 20.63
CA PHE A 268 -9.44 -1.56 19.25
C PHE A 268 -10.40 -0.89 18.27
N TYR A 269 -11.70 -1.15 18.38
CA TYR A 269 -12.72 -0.49 17.57
C TYR A 269 -12.74 1.02 17.78
N LYS A 270 -12.76 1.49 19.02
CA LYS A 270 -12.77 2.93 19.34
C LYS A 270 -11.56 3.62 18.75
N LYS A 271 -10.37 3.04 18.93
CA LYS A 271 -9.13 3.59 18.38
C LYS A 271 -9.16 3.66 16.86
N ALA A 272 -9.65 2.62 16.18
CA ALA A 272 -9.77 2.61 14.73
C ALA A 272 -10.78 3.66 14.22
N ALA A 273 -11.91 3.81 14.91
CA ALA A 273 -12.93 4.81 14.58
C ALA A 273 -12.44 6.25 14.81
N GLU A 274 -11.71 6.51 15.89
CA GLU A 274 -11.10 7.83 16.17
C GLU A 274 -10.04 8.22 15.12
N ASN A 275 -9.21 7.27 14.70
CA ASN A 275 -8.23 7.49 13.63
C ASN A 275 -8.90 7.88 12.30
N GLY A 276 -10.03 7.24 11.96
CA GLY A 276 -10.79 7.60 10.78
C GLY A 276 -11.52 8.94 10.91
N GLN A 277 -12.08 9.25 12.08
CA GLN A 277 -12.71 10.54 12.37
C GLN A 277 -11.72 11.71 12.21
N THR A 278 -10.52 11.63 12.78
CA THR A 278 -9.50 12.69 12.63
C THR A 278 -9.10 12.92 11.17
N THR A 279 -9.11 11.86 10.36
CA THR A 279 -8.87 11.95 8.91
C THR A 279 -10.01 12.67 8.19
N LEU A 280 -11.28 12.36 8.53
CA LEU A 280 -12.46 13.05 8.01
C LEU A 280 -12.45 14.54 8.37
N GLU A 281 -12.18 14.88 9.62
CA GLU A 281 -12.14 16.28 10.08
C GLU A 281 -11.05 17.11 9.37
N ARG A 282 -9.87 16.54 9.15
CA ARG A 282 -8.78 17.20 8.41
C ARG A 282 -9.18 17.52 6.97
N ILE A 283 -9.94 16.61 6.35
CA ILE A 283 -10.36 16.72 4.95
C ILE A 283 -11.55 17.67 4.80
N ALA A 284 -12.54 17.59 5.69
CA ALA A 284 -13.67 18.52 5.71
C ALA A 284 -13.20 19.99 5.79
N LYS A 285 -12.14 20.26 6.56
CA LYS A 285 -11.49 21.57 6.61
C LYS A 285 -10.87 22.00 5.27
N SER A 286 -10.34 21.06 4.47
CA SER A 286 -9.79 21.39 3.15
C SER A 286 -10.86 21.61 2.07
N PHE A 287 -12.07 21.09 2.25
CA PHE A 287 -13.17 21.17 1.28
C PHE A 287 -14.28 22.16 1.65
N ASN A 288 -14.13 22.90 2.75
CA ASN A 288 -15.11 23.86 3.25
C ASN A 288 -16.52 23.26 3.43
N SER A 289 -16.59 21.99 3.87
CA SER A 289 -17.84 21.26 4.11
C SER A 289 -18.61 21.84 5.28
N SER A 290 -19.94 21.73 5.24
CA SER A 290 -20.80 22.17 6.34
C SER A 290 -20.62 21.30 7.60
N GLU A 291 -20.91 21.87 8.78
CA GLU A 291 -20.82 21.13 10.05
C GLU A 291 -21.83 19.96 10.11
N GLU A 292 -22.97 20.10 9.44
CA GLU A 292 -24.01 19.06 9.34
C GLU A 292 -23.55 17.84 8.52
N GLU A 293 -22.99 18.07 7.33
CA GLU A 293 -22.45 16.99 6.47
C GLU A 293 -21.28 16.24 7.12
N LEU A 294 -20.44 16.95 7.88
CA LEU A 294 -19.35 16.33 8.64
C LEU A 294 -19.91 15.45 9.76
N GLY A 295 -20.96 15.92 10.47
CA GLY A 295 -21.64 15.14 11.50
C GLY A 295 -22.19 13.82 10.97
N ASP A 296 -22.88 13.85 9.83
CA ASP A 296 -23.44 12.66 9.18
C ASP A 296 -22.34 11.70 8.69
N SER A 297 -21.26 12.24 8.13
CA SER A 297 -20.12 11.43 7.67
C SER A 297 -19.42 10.71 8.83
N ILE A 298 -19.31 11.35 9.99
CA ILE A 298 -18.74 10.73 11.20
C ILE A 298 -19.65 9.61 11.73
N LYS A 299 -20.97 9.83 11.72
CA LYS A 299 -21.94 8.79 12.10
C LYS A 299 -21.86 7.57 11.18
N ASP A 300 -21.87 7.78 9.87
CA ASP A 300 -21.72 6.69 8.89
C ASP A 300 -20.38 5.96 9.08
N HIS A 301 -19.28 6.69 9.28
CA HIS A 301 -17.99 6.07 9.51
C HIS A 301 -17.97 5.16 10.75
N LYS A 302 -18.59 5.57 11.86
CA LYS A 302 -18.71 4.73 13.07
C LYS A 302 -19.52 3.47 12.78
N LEU A 303 -20.66 3.61 12.10
CA LEU A 303 -21.50 2.48 11.69
C LEU A 303 -20.73 1.50 10.79
N GLN A 304 -20.06 1.98 9.74
CA GLN A 304 -19.27 1.12 8.84
C GLN A 304 -18.12 0.43 9.58
N SER A 305 -17.44 1.13 10.47
CA SER A 305 -16.38 0.56 11.29
C SER A 305 -16.87 -0.59 12.16
N TRP A 306 -18.09 -0.47 12.69
CA TRP A 306 -18.71 -1.53 13.48
C TRP A 306 -19.12 -2.73 12.64
N ILE A 307 -19.67 -2.50 11.44
CA ILE A 307 -20.00 -3.57 10.50
C ILE A 307 -18.74 -4.37 10.14
N ILE A 308 -17.61 -3.70 9.90
CA ILE A 308 -16.32 -4.35 9.63
C ILE A 308 -15.87 -5.19 10.83
N LEU A 309 -15.94 -4.62 12.05
CA LEU A 309 -15.62 -5.35 13.27
C LEU A 309 -16.48 -6.62 13.41
N ARG A 310 -17.80 -6.46 13.25
CA ARG A 310 -18.77 -7.55 13.40
C ARG A 310 -18.50 -8.67 12.39
N LYS A 311 -18.25 -8.30 11.13
CA LYS A 311 -17.85 -9.23 10.07
C LYS A 311 -16.58 -9.99 10.44
N LYS A 312 -15.55 -9.30 10.94
CA LYS A 312 -14.30 -9.95 11.36
C LYS A 312 -14.52 -10.92 12.53
N ILE A 313 -15.36 -10.56 13.50
CA ILE A 313 -15.76 -11.44 14.60
C ILE A 313 -16.48 -12.69 14.05
N ASP A 314 -17.40 -12.53 13.10
CA ASP A 314 -18.11 -13.66 12.48
C ASP A 314 -17.19 -14.59 11.70
N GLU A 315 -16.18 -14.06 11.01
CA GLU A 315 -15.15 -14.86 10.33
C GLU A 315 -14.31 -15.67 11.32
N GLU A 316 -13.84 -15.03 12.40
CA GLU A 316 -13.02 -15.68 13.43
C GLU A 316 -13.82 -16.69 14.29
N LEU A 317 -15.13 -16.47 14.45
CA LEU A 317 -16.04 -17.33 15.21
C LEU A 317 -16.97 -18.17 14.31
N ALA A 318 -16.62 -18.30 13.03
CA ALA A 318 -17.25 -19.25 12.12
C ALA A 318 -17.08 -20.67 12.66
N ASP A 319 -18.04 -21.56 12.39
CA ASP A 319 -18.17 -22.88 13.04
C ASP A 319 -16.87 -23.67 13.08
N THR A 320 -16.16 -23.75 11.94
CA THR A 320 -14.88 -24.46 11.82
C THR A 320 -13.77 -23.80 12.62
N MET A 321 -13.68 -22.47 12.59
CA MET A 321 -12.64 -21.72 13.31
C MET A 321 -12.89 -21.77 14.82
N LEU A 322 -14.14 -21.59 15.24
CA LEU A 322 -14.53 -21.71 16.64
C LEU A 322 -14.23 -23.12 17.18
N LEU A 323 -14.59 -24.17 16.45
CA LEU A 323 -14.26 -25.54 16.85
C LEU A 323 -12.75 -25.77 16.97
N LEU A 324 -11.96 -25.22 16.03
CA LEU A 324 -10.50 -25.30 16.08
C LEU A 324 -9.92 -24.57 17.31
N LYS A 325 -10.43 -23.38 17.64
CA LYS A 325 -10.01 -22.63 18.83
C LYS A 325 -10.37 -23.37 20.12
N LEU A 326 -11.59 -23.91 20.22
CA LEU A 326 -12.03 -24.72 21.37
C LEU A 326 -11.16 -25.97 21.51
N ARG A 327 -10.92 -26.69 20.42
CA ARG A 327 -10.06 -27.87 20.41
C ARG A 327 -8.64 -27.53 20.86
N SER A 328 -8.05 -26.46 20.35
CA SER A 328 -6.71 -26.02 20.76
C SER A 328 -6.65 -25.71 22.26
N ASN A 329 -7.63 -24.99 22.80
CA ASN A 329 -7.68 -24.68 24.24
C ASN A 329 -7.83 -25.95 25.09
N PHE A 330 -8.65 -26.89 24.63
CA PHE A 330 -8.81 -28.17 25.30
C PHE A 330 -7.54 -29.01 25.25
N GLU A 331 -6.90 -29.14 24.08
CA GLU A 331 -5.65 -29.89 23.92
C GLU A 331 -4.54 -29.30 24.78
N GLU A 332 -4.38 -27.97 24.82
CA GLU A 332 -3.40 -27.28 25.67
C GLU A 332 -3.57 -27.67 27.15
N LYS A 333 -4.81 -27.65 27.65
CA LYS A 333 -5.10 -27.97 29.07
C LYS A 333 -5.07 -29.47 29.39
N PHE A 334 -5.41 -30.32 28.42
CA PHE A 334 -5.54 -31.77 28.64
C PHE A 334 -4.26 -32.54 28.29
N ARG A 335 -3.60 -32.21 27.18
CA ARG A 335 -2.42 -32.91 26.66
C ARG A 335 -1.11 -32.32 27.14
N TYR A 336 -1.07 -31.05 27.59
CA TYR A 336 0.17 -30.41 28.02
C TYR A 336 0.12 -30.03 29.50
N ASP A 337 1.30 -30.01 30.14
CA ASP A 337 1.47 -29.53 31.50
C ASP A 337 1.56 -27.99 31.57
N GLU A 338 1.68 -27.45 32.79
CA GLU A 338 1.78 -25.99 33.00
C GLU A 338 3.07 -25.40 32.40
N GLN A 339 4.03 -26.24 32.03
CA GLN A 339 5.29 -25.87 31.38
C GLN A 339 5.23 -26.07 29.86
N GLY A 340 4.08 -26.48 29.31
CA GLY A 340 3.89 -26.70 27.87
C GLY A 340 4.49 -28.01 27.35
N LEU A 341 4.84 -28.95 28.23
CA LEU A 341 5.36 -30.26 27.84
C LEU A 341 4.22 -31.28 27.70
N PRO A 342 4.27 -32.18 26.69
CA PRO A 342 3.27 -33.24 26.54
C PRO A 342 3.18 -34.12 27.78
N ARG A 343 1.99 -34.26 28.36
CA ARG A 343 1.71 -35.13 29.49
C ARG A 343 1.75 -36.59 29.06
N VAL A 344 2.50 -37.39 29.80
CA VAL A 344 2.50 -38.85 29.68
C VAL A 344 1.71 -39.43 30.86
N TRP A 345 0.56 -40.01 30.56
CA TRP A 345 -0.35 -40.56 31.57
C TRP A 345 0.19 -41.85 32.18
N LYS A 346 0.17 -41.92 33.51
CA LYS A 346 0.49 -43.13 34.28
C LYS A 346 -0.79 -43.81 34.78
N PRO A 347 -0.77 -45.13 35.07
CA PRO A 347 -1.95 -45.85 35.55
C PRO A 347 -2.61 -45.29 36.82
N GLN A 348 -1.86 -44.54 37.63
CA GLN A 348 -2.33 -43.91 38.87
C GLN A 348 -2.89 -42.49 38.69
N ASP A 349 -2.81 -41.90 37.50
CA ASP A 349 -3.23 -40.52 37.26
C ASP A 349 -4.75 -40.42 37.04
N ASP A 350 -5.38 -39.39 37.63
CA ASP A 350 -6.83 -39.15 37.50
C ASP A 350 -7.16 -38.40 36.19
N ILE A 351 -7.13 -39.13 35.08
CA ILE A 351 -7.50 -38.60 33.76
C ILE A 351 -8.93 -38.05 33.76
N ASP A 352 -9.84 -38.66 34.52
CA ASP A 352 -11.26 -38.32 34.49
C ASP A 352 -11.50 -36.91 35.06
N ALA A 353 -10.85 -36.56 36.16
CA ALA A 353 -10.90 -35.22 36.73
C ALA A 353 -10.24 -34.17 35.82
N HIS A 354 -9.07 -34.49 35.24
CA HIS A 354 -8.37 -33.60 34.31
C HIS A 354 -9.18 -33.34 33.04
N PHE A 355 -9.75 -34.38 32.45
CA PHE A 355 -10.63 -34.28 31.29
C PHE A 355 -11.84 -33.41 31.56
N LYS A 356 -12.52 -33.66 32.70
CA LYS A 356 -13.70 -32.89 33.08
C LYS A 356 -13.39 -31.40 33.25
N ARG A 357 -12.29 -31.06 33.95
CA ARG A 357 -11.86 -29.67 34.14
C ARG A 357 -11.54 -28.99 32.80
N ALA A 358 -10.72 -29.62 31.96
CA ALA A 358 -10.35 -29.06 30.66
C ALA A 358 -11.57 -28.84 29.75
N LYS A 359 -12.50 -29.79 29.75
CA LYS A 359 -13.76 -29.70 28.98
C LYS A 359 -14.67 -28.59 29.51
N ASP A 360 -14.93 -28.56 30.81
CA ASP A 360 -15.84 -27.58 31.42
C ASP A 360 -15.30 -26.15 31.27
N ASP A 361 -13.98 -25.95 31.41
CA ASP A 361 -13.36 -24.64 31.20
C ASP A 361 -13.41 -24.20 29.74
N THR A 362 -13.25 -25.13 28.79
CA THR A 362 -13.37 -24.81 27.36
C THR A 362 -14.81 -24.48 26.97
N LEU A 363 -15.81 -25.19 27.53
CA LEU A 363 -17.22 -24.89 27.29
C LEU A 363 -17.64 -23.49 27.78
N LYS A 364 -16.97 -22.94 28.80
CA LYS A 364 -17.19 -21.54 29.23
C LYS A 364 -16.84 -20.54 28.12
N LEU A 365 -15.89 -20.85 27.24
CA LEU A 365 -15.52 -19.97 26.11
C LEU A 365 -16.67 -19.81 25.11
N ILE A 366 -17.49 -20.85 24.89
CA ILE A 366 -18.68 -20.74 24.01
C ILE A 366 -19.65 -19.71 24.57
N LYS A 367 -19.84 -19.71 25.90
CA LYS A 367 -20.68 -18.72 26.58
C LYS A 367 -20.06 -17.33 26.56
N LEU A 368 -18.73 -17.24 26.66
CA LEU A 368 -18.01 -15.97 26.56
C LEU A 368 -18.17 -15.35 25.16
N PHE A 369 -18.08 -16.15 24.10
CA PHE A 369 -18.19 -15.70 22.72
C PHE A 369 -19.62 -15.47 22.22
N SER A 370 -20.65 -15.75 23.03
CA SER A 370 -22.03 -15.71 22.54
C SER A 370 -22.61 -14.32 22.34
N LYS A 371 -22.19 -13.36 23.19
CA LYS A 371 -22.67 -11.99 23.18
C LYS A 371 -21.52 -11.04 23.50
N ILE A 372 -21.41 -9.96 22.72
CA ILE A 372 -20.48 -8.87 22.98
C ILE A 372 -20.92 -8.16 24.28
N ASP A 373 -20.03 -8.12 25.26
CA ASP A 373 -20.28 -7.49 26.57
C ASP A 373 -19.72 -6.05 26.57
N LEU A 374 -20.61 -5.07 26.75
CA LEU A 374 -20.30 -3.63 26.77
C LEU A 374 -20.20 -3.04 28.19
N LYS A 375 -20.22 -3.86 29.26
CA LYS A 375 -20.35 -3.43 30.66
C LYS A 375 -19.49 -2.26 31.16
N GLU A 376 -18.35 -1.98 30.55
CA GLU A 376 -17.45 -0.91 30.96
C GLU A 376 -17.54 0.34 30.05
N GLU A 377 -18.38 0.29 29.03
CA GLU A 377 -18.45 1.26 27.93
C GLU A 377 -19.91 1.64 27.61
N GLU A 378 -20.62 2.15 28.61
CA GLU A 378 -22.04 2.53 28.53
C GLU A 378 -22.31 3.66 27.50
N ASP A 379 -21.29 4.43 27.11
CA ASP A 379 -21.42 5.55 26.15
C ASP A 379 -21.34 5.12 24.67
N LEU A 380 -21.11 3.84 24.38
CA LEU A 380 -21.02 3.35 23.00
C LEU A 380 -22.41 3.06 22.41
N GLU A 381 -23.05 4.09 21.85
CA GLU A 381 -24.26 3.95 21.04
C GLU A 381 -23.98 4.18 19.55
N ILE A 382 -24.42 3.24 18.71
CA ILE A 382 -24.43 3.38 17.26
C ILE A 382 -25.88 3.46 16.81
N GLU A 383 -26.21 4.49 16.04
CA GLU A 383 -27.55 4.74 15.55
C GLU A 383 -28.01 3.60 14.62
N SER A 384 -29.11 2.94 14.99
CA SER A 384 -29.72 1.88 14.16
C SER A 384 -30.35 2.49 12.90
N THR A 385 -30.24 1.81 11.77
CA THR A 385 -30.84 2.20 10.49
C THR A 385 -31.90 1.19 10.05
N GLU A 386 -32.64 1.44 8.97
CA GLU A 386 -33.63 0.49 8.44
C GLU A 386 -33.03 -0.89 8.15
N ASP A 387 -31.75 -0.93 7.76
CA ASP A 387 -31.02 -2.14 7.37
C ASP A 387 -30.07 -2.66 8.46
N PHE A 388 -29.93 -1.96 9.58
CA PHE A 388 -28.98 -2.31 10.64
C PHE A 388 -29.54 -2.08 12.05
N ASP A 389 -29.54 -3.14 12.86
CA ASP A 389 -29.93 -3.10 14.27
C ASP A 389 -28.70 -3.34 15.16
N PHE A 390 -28.33 -2.33 15.94
CA PHE A 390 -27.16 -2.38 16.83
C PHE A 390 -27.31 -3.42 17.94
N ASP A 391 -28.48 -3.52 18.58
CA ASP A 391 -28.72 -4.46 19.68
C ASP A 391 -28.66 -5.91 19.21
N GLN A 392 -29.19 -6.18 18.02
CA GLN A 392 -29.07 -7.51 17.41
C GLN A 392 -27.62 -7.83 17.05
N SER A 393 -26.85 -6.85 16.59
CA SER A 393 -25.45 -7.03 16.23
C SER A 393 -24.57 -7.50 17.39
N LEU A 394 -24.94 -7.20 18.65
CA LEU A 394 -24.24 -7.67 19.84
C LEU A 394 -24.37 -9.18 20.07
N THR A 395 -25.36 -9.84 19.47
CA THR A 395 -25.53 -11.29 19.56
C THR A 395 -24.68 -11.97 18.49
N VAL A 396 -23.68 -12.74 18.93
CA VAL A 396 -22.70 -13.38 18.06
C VAL A 396 -23.07 -14.83 17.76
N LEU A 397 -23.45 -15.58 18.80
CA LEU A 397 -23.86 -16.98 18.67
C LEU A 397 -25.28 -17.15 19.18
N SER A 398 -26.20 -17.52 18.30
CA SER A 398 -27.55 -17.91 18.70
C SER A 398 -27.53 -19.11 19.65
N GLU A 399 -28.58 -19.25 20.47
CA GLU A 399 -28.67 -20.37 21.43
C GLU A 399 -28.61 -21.73 20.73
N ALA A 400 -29.24 -21.87 19.56
CA ALA A 400 -29.17 -23.08 18.74
C ALA A 400 -27.74 -23.40 18.30
N LYS A 401 -26.98 -22.38 17.88
CA LYS A 401 -25.58 -22.52 17.46
C LYS A 401 -24.67 -22.88 18.63
N GLN A 402 -24.90 -22.29 19.80
CA GLN A 402 -24.17 -22.65 21.03
C GLN A 402 -24.36 -24.13 21.39
N ILE A 403 -25.59 -24.64 21.29
CA ILE A 403 -25.90 -26.05 21.57
C ILE A 403 -25.22 -26.98 20.55
N ASP A 404 -25.31 -26.67 19.26
CA ASP A 404 -24.70 -27.49 18.20
C ASP A 404 -23.17 -27.55 18.33
N ILE A 405 -22.50 -26.40 18.43
CA ILE A 405 -21.04 -26.33 18.62
C ILE A 405 -20.61 -27.06 19.90
N SER A 406 -21.35 -26.87 21.00
CA SER A 406 -21.08 -27.60 22.25
C SER A 406 -21.16 -29.12 22.07
N ASN A 407 -22.14 -29.62 21.31
CA ASN A 407 -22.30 -31.05 21.07
C ASN A 407 -21.21 -31.61 20.15
N ARG A 408 -20.83 -30.87 19.11
CA ARG A 408 -19.70 -31.25 18.23
C ARG A 408 -18.38 -31.28 18.99
N PHE A 409 -18.09 -30.23 19.75
CA PHE A 409 -16.90 -30.16 20.60
C PHE A 409 -16.82 -31.30 21.61
N LYS A 410 -17.93 -31.64 22.28
CA LYS A 410 -17.99 -32.78 23.22
C LYS A 410 -17.58 -34.10 22.54
N ARG A 411 -18.07 -34.36 21.32
CA ARG A 411 -17.72 -35.57 20.57
C ARG A 411 -16.22 -35.63 20.22
N GLU A 412 -15.62 -34.50 19.85
CA GLU A 412 -14.19 -34.44 19.57
C GLU A 412 -13.35 -34.69 20.83
N CYS A 413 -13.75 -34.09 21.96
CA CYS A 413 -13.10 -34.32 23.26
C CYS A 413 -13.12 -35.79 23.67
N ASP A 414 -14.26 -36.47 23.48
CA ASP A 414 -14.40 -37.89 23.82
C ASP A 414 -13.41 -38.76 23.03
N ALA A 415 -13.07 -38.39 21.78
CA ALA A 415 -12.07 -39.10 20.99
C ALA A 415 -10.65 -38.96 21.60
N PHE A 416 -10.25 -37.76 22.01
CA PHE A 416 -8.96 -37.52 22.69
C PHE A 416 -8.86 -38.23 24.04
N TYR A 417 -9.97 -38.28 24.77
CA TYR A 417 -10.04 -39.00 26.03
C TYR A 417 -9.87 -40.52 25.84
N LEU A 418 -10.52 -41.10 24.83
CA LEU A 418 -10.36 -42.52 24.50
C LEU A 418 -8.92 -42.84 24.06
N GLU A 419 -8.28 -41.95 23.31
CA GLU A 419 -6.87 -42.08 22.93
C GLU A 419 -5.95 -42.07 24.16
N ALA A 420 -6.15 -41.12 25.09
CA ALA A 420 -5.40 -41.04 26.35
C ALA A 420 -5.58 -42.29 27.23
N LYS A 421 -6.80 -42.86 27.29
CA LYS A 421 -7.02 -44.12 28.03
C LYS A 421 -6.35 -45.32 27.36
N ARG A 422 -6.28 -45.36 26.02
CA ARG A 422 -5.60 -46.44 25.28
C ARG A 422 -4.09 -46.44 25.47
N SER A 423 -3.45 -45.27 25.61
CA SER A 423 -1.99 -45.18 25.79
C SER A 423 -1.48 -45.71 27.13
N ILE A 424 -2.34 -45.74 28.17
CA ILE A 424 -2.01 -46.41 29.45
C ILE A 424 -1.91 -47.93 29.29
N VAL A 425 -2.75 -48.53 28.44
CA VAL A 425 -2.85 -49.99 28.32
C VAL A 425 -1.66 -50.57 27.54
N SER A 426 -1.10 -49.84 26.58
CA SER A 426 -0.03 -50.31 25.70
C SER A 426 1.37 -50.36 26.34
N THR A 427 1.58 -49.77 27.52
CA THR A 427 2.91 -49.71 28.17
C THR A 427 3.28 -50.94 29.00
N THR A 428 2.43 -51.97 29.08
CA THR A 428 2.75 -53.23 29.78
C THR A 428 3.30 -54.29 28.82
N ALA A 429 4.55 -54.15 28.40
CA ALA A 429 5.28 -55.21 27.71
C ALA A 429 5.57 -56.38 28.67
N LYS A 430 4.63 -57.32 28.83
CA LYS A 430 4.88 -58.58 29.52
C LYS A 430 5.62 -59.52 28.58
N ILE A 431 6.83 -59.95 28.96
CA ILE A 431 7.55 -60.99 28.22
C ILE A 431 6.64 -62.23 28.18
N PRO A 432 6.29 -62.74 26.99
CA PRO A 432 5.40 -63.88 26.89
C PRO A 432 6.00 -65.10 27.59
N SER A 433 5.18 -65.86 28.34
CA SER A 433 5.64 -67.05 29.07
C SER A 433 6.29 -68.09 28.15
N TRP A 434 5.87 -68.16 26.88
CA TRP A 434 6.50 -69.03 25.88
C TRP A 434 7.94 -68.64 25.55
N ALA A 435 8.29 -67.35 25.62
CA ALA A 435 9.64 -66.87 25.34
C ALA A 435 10.61 -67.31 26.46
N ILE A 436 10.14 -67.31 27.71
CA ILE A 436 10.88 -67.87 28.84
C ILE A 436 11.06 -69.38 28.66
N ALA A 437 9.99 -70.10 28.29
CA ALA A 437 10.07 -71.54 28.01
C ALA A 437 11.03 -71.87 26.85
N ALA A 438 11.02 -71.06 25.79
CA ALA A 438 11.93 -71.20 24.65
C ALA A 438 13.39 -70.94 25.04
N MET A 439 13.66 -69.94 25.89
CA MET A 439 15.01 -69.69 26.43
C MET A 439 15.54 -70.89 27.22
N VAL A 440 14.70 -71.48 28.08
CA VAL A 440 15.08 -72.66 28.86
C VAL A 440 15.33 -73.86 27.94
N PHE A 441 14.48 -74.08 26.93
CA PHE A 441 14.58 -75.23 26.04
C PHE A 441 15.78 -75.12 25.08
N LEU A 442 15.97 -73.97 24.43
CA LEU A 442 17.08 -73.75 23.50
C LEU A 442 18.42 -73.59 24.22
N GLY A 443 18.42 -72.98 25.41
CA GLY A 443 19.61 -72.82 26.24
C GLY A 443 20.01 -74.08 27.03
N TRP A 444 19.21 -75.16 26.96
CA TRP A 444 19.41 -76.36 27.75
C TRP A 444 20.76 -77.05 27.50
N ASN A 445 21.21 -77.08 26.23
CA ASN A 445 22.48 -77.70 25.87
C ASN A 445 23.67 -76.95 26.47
N GLU A 446 23.63 -75.62 26.48
CA GLU A 446 24.72 -74.81 27.03
C GLU A 446 24.71 -74.79 28.55
N PHE A 447 23.52 -74.81 29.15
CA PHE A 447 23.38 -75.03 30.58
C PHE A 447 23.97 -76.40 31.00
N MET A 448 23.69 -77.46 30.23
CA MET A 448 24.26 -78.79 30.48
C MET A 448 25.78 -78.83 30.25
N ALA A 449 26.31 -78.08 29.29
CA ALA A 449 27.75 -77.97 29.05
C ALA A 449 28.49 -77.35 30.25
N ILE A 450 27.88 -76.36 30.91
CA ILE A 450 28.42 -75.75 32.14
C ILE A 450 28.47 -76.77 33.28
N ILE A 451 27.42 -77.57 33.47
CA ILE A 451 27.36 -78.54 34.58
C ILE A 451 28.30 -79.74 34.37
N ARG A 452 28.42 -80.24 33.13
CA ARG A 452 29.20 -81.45 32.84
C ARG A 452 30.71 -81.21 32.77
N ASN A 453 31.14 -79.98 32.51
CA ASN A 453 32.55 -79.64 32.52
C ASN A 453 32.95 -79.14 33.92
N PRO A 454 33.81 -79.85 34.65
CA PRO A 454 34.19 -79.47 36.03
C PRO A 454 34.83 -78.08 36.11
N ILE A 455 35.51 -77.62 35.05
CA ILE A 455 36.10 -76.27 35.01
C ILE A 455 35.02 -75.20 34.87
N TYR A 456 34.05 -75.40 33.97
CA TYR A 456 32.94 -74.44 33.80
C TYR A 456 32.01 -74.41 35.00
N LEU A 457 31.78 -75.54 35.66
CA LEU A 457 30.99 -75.58 36.89
C LEU A 457 31.66 -74.79 38.01
N ILE A 458 32.97 -74.95 38.20
CA ILE A 458 33.73 -74.18 39.21
C ILE A 458 33.66 -72.68 38.89
N LEU A 459 33.85 -72.29 37.63
CA LEU A 459 33.79 -70.90 37.20
C LEU A 459 32.39 -70.30 37.38
N PHE A 460 31.34 -71.07 37.09
CA PHE A 460 29.95 -70.68 37.28
C PHE A 460 29.61 -70.45 38.76
N VAL A 461 30.04 -71.36 39.65
CA VAL A 461 29.87 -71.20 41.10
C VAL A 461 30.65 -69.99 41.63
N LEU A 462 31.88 -69.76 41.13
CA LEU A 462 32.65 -68.56 41.46
C LEU A 462 31.96 -67.26 41.03
N LEU A 463 31.35 -67.23 39.85
CA LEU A 463 30.61 -66.06 39.38
C LEU A 463 29.35 -65.79 40.21
N ILE A 464 28.62 -66.84 40.58
CA ILE A 464 27.44 -66.71 41.45
C ILE A 464 27.84 -66.22 42.84
N THR A 465 28.88 -66.81 43.43
CA THR A 465 29.35 -66.39 44.76
C THR A 465 29.90 -64.97 44.74
N PHE A 466 30.65 -64.59 43.70
CA PHE A 466 31.12 -63.22 43.51
C PHE A 466 29.96 -62.22 43.35
N GLY A 467 28.97 -62.55 42.52
CA GLY A 467 27.76 -61.75 42.35
C GLY A 467 26.96 -61.62 43.65
N TYR A 468 26.84 -62.70 44.42
CA TYR A 468 26.18 -62.69 45.72
C TYR A 468 26.93 -61.81 46.74
N VAL A 469 28.26 -61.86 46.78
CA VAL A 469 29.07 -60.99 47.65
C VAL A 469 28.88 -59.52 47.29
N ILE A 470 28.86 -59.18 45.99
CA ILE A 470 28.60 -57.81 45.53
C ILE A 470 27.22 -57.34 45.98
N PHE A 471 26.20 -58.18 45.84
CA PHE A 471 24.83 -57.86 46.25
C PHE A 471 24.70 -57.73 47.77
N ALA A 472 25.20 -58.71 48.53
CA ALA A 472 25.08 -58.76 49.99
C ALA A 472 25.84 -57.62 50.69
N LEU A 473 26.98 -57.19 50.12
CA LEU A 473 27.78 -56.08 50.65
C LEU A 473 27.46 -54.72 50.00
N ASN A 474 26.45 -54.65 49.12
CA ASN A 474 26.04 -53.44 48.39
C ASN A 474 27.20 -52.75 47.64
N LEU A 475 28.14 -53.54 47.10
CA LEU A 475 29.36 -53.05 46.44
C LEU A 475 29.16 -52.67 44.95
N TRP A 476 27.91 -52.59 44.48
CA TRP A 476 27.61 -52.29 43.09
C TRP A 476 28.17 -50.93 42.64
N GLY A 477 27.99 -49.89 43.46
CA GLY A 477 28.52 -48.55 43.17
C GLY A 477 30.05 -48.50 43.04
N PRO A 478 30.82 -49.00 44.03
CA PRO A 478 32.28 -49.12 43.91
C PRO A 478 32.74 -49.93 42.71
N LEU A 479 32.07 -51.05 42.40
CA LEU A 479 32.41 -51.92 41.27
C LEU A 479 32.22 -51.20 39.92
N GLU A 480 31.12 -50.48 39.75
CA GLU A 480 30.83 -49.69 38.55
C GLU A 480 31.90 -48.61 38.30
N ARG A 481 32.35 -47.94 39.37
CA ARG A 481 33.44 -46.95 39.28
C ARG A 481 34.78 -47.59 38.87
N ILE A 482 35.10 -48.77 39.38
CA ILE A 482 36.33 -49.48 39.01
C ILE A 482 36.26 -49.93 37.54
N ILE A 483 35.14 -50.53 37.12
CA ILE A 483 34.95 -50.99 35.74
C ILE A 483 35.05 -49.82 34.76
N THR A 484 34.39 -48.70 35.04
CA THR A 484 34.44 -47.51 34.18
C THR A 484 35.83 -46.88 34.13
N THR A 485 36.57 -46.86 35.25
CA THR A 485 37.95 -46.37 35.30
C THR A 485 38.89 -47.28 34.49
N VAL A 486 38.77 -48.60 34.65
CA VAL A 486 39.60 -49.58 33.92
C VAL A 486 39.28 -49.55 32.42
N ALA A 487 38.00 -49.44 32.04
CA ALA A 487 37.60 -49.29 30.64
C ALA A 487 38.11 -47.97 30.04
N GLY A 488 38.05 -46.88 30.81
CA GLY A 488 38.65 -45.59 30.43
C GLY A 488 40.15 -45.71 30.18
N GLU A 489 40.87 -46.43 31.04
CA GLU A 489 42.31 -46.60 30.91
C GLU A 489 42.70 -47.56 29.78
N ALA A 490 41.95 -48.66 29.60
CA ALA A 490 42.14 -49.57 28.48
C ALA A 490 41.89 -48.88 27.13
N THR A 491 40.85 -48.04 27.05
CA THR A 491 40.59 -47.24 25.84
C THR A 491 41.65 -46.17 25.60
N ARG A 492 42.23 -45.59 26.66
CA ARG A 492 43.38 -44.67 26.55
C ARG A 492 44.61 -45.38 25.99
N ILE A 493 44.98 -46.53 26.55
CA ILE A 493 46.13 -47.33 26.09
C ILE A 493 45.92 -47.80 24.65
N ALA A 494 44.71 -48.21 24.29
CA ALA A 494 44.39 -48.60 22.92
C ALA A 494 44.54 -47.41 21.95
N LYS A 495 44.06 -46.22 22.33
CA LYS A 495 44.22 -45.00 21.53
C LYS A 495 45.69 -44.61 21.38
N GLU A 496 46.49 -44.69 22.45
CA GLU A 496 47.93 -44.41 22.39
C GLU A 496 48.66 -45.39 21.47
N ARG A 497 48.39 -46.70 21.57
CA ARG A 497 48.99 -47.68 20.65
C ARG A 497 48.58 -47.49 19.20
N ILE A 498 47.33 -47.08 18.95
CA ILE A 498 46.87 -46.76 17.59
C ILE A 498 47.58 -45.49 17.10
N ALA A 499 47.70 -44.46 17.93
CA ALA A 499 48.41 -43.22 17.60
C ALA A 499 49.88 -43.50 17.27
N ASP A 500 50.60 -44.24 18.11
CA ASP A 500 51.99 -44.66 17.88
C ASP A 500 52.14 -45.46 16.57
N SER A 501 51.16 -46.33 16.27
CA SER A 501 51.17 -47.14 15.04
C SER A 501 50.93 -46.27 13.80
N VAL A 502 50.06 -45.26 13.90
CA VAL A 502 49.78 -44.30 12.82
C VAL A 502 50.98 -43.36 12.61
N GLU A 503 51.65 -42.95 13.68
CA GLU A 503 52.85 -42.11 13.61
C GLU A 503 54.02 -42.87 12.97
N LYS A 504 54.27 -44.12 13.39
CA LYS A 504 55.23 -45.01 12.71
C LYS A 504 54.88 -45.24 11.23
N ALA A 505 53.60 -45.39 10.89
CA ALA A 505 53.17 -45.52 9.50
C ALA A 505 53.41 -44.22 8.69
N LYS A 506 53.27 -43.05 9.30
CA LYS A 506 53.60 -41.75 8.69
C LYS A 506 55.11 -41.58 8.48
N GLU A 507 55.93 -41.93 9.46
CA GLU A 507 57.39 -41.88 9.33
C GLU A 507 57.90 -42.81 8.22
N LEU A 508 57.38 -44.04 8.15
CA LEU A 508 57.66 -44.96 7.06
C LEU A 508 57.30 -44.37 5.70
N LYS A 509 56.13 -43.71 5.58
CA LYS A 509 55.69 -43.06 4.34
C LYS A 509 56.56 -41.87 3.95
N HIS A 510 57.01 -41.09 4.94
CA HIS A 510 57.87 -39.93 4.70
C HIS A 510 59.30 -40.34 4.31
N SER A 511 59.81 -41.47 4.83
CA SER A 511 61.08 -42.05 4.36
C SER A 511 60.99 -42.57 2.92
N THR A 512 59.88 -43.21 2.53
CA THR A 512 59.71 -43.74 1.16
C THR A 512 59.48 -42.64 0.12
N GLU A 513 59.00 -41.46 0.51
CA GLU A 513 58.90 -40.29 -0.38
C GLU A 513 60.23 -39.52 -0.51
N LYS A 514 61.13 -39.62 0.48
CA LYS A 514 62.49 -39.07 0.40
C LYS A 514 63.37 -39.90 -0.54
N ASP A 515 63.29 -41.23 -0.46
CA ASP A 515 64.05 -42.16 -1.34
C ASP A 515 63.55 -42.19 -2.80
N LYS A 516 62.44 -41.51 -3.12
CA LYS A 516 61.93 -41.34 -4.50
C LYS A 516 62.27 -39.97 -5.11
N LYS A 517 63.00 -39.10 -4.39
CA LYS A 517 63.39 -37.75 -4.84
C LYS A 517 64.90 -37.50 -4.87
N GLU A 518 65.72 -38.51 -4.59
CA GLU A 518 67.13 -38.65 -5.01
C GLU A 518 67.22 -39.75 -6.07
#